data_AF-A0A0Q7MMP9-F1
#
_entry.id   AF-A0A0Q7MMP9-F1
#
_cell.length_a   1.000
_cell.length_b   1.000
_cell.length_c   1.000
_cell.angle_alpha   90.00
_cell.angle_beta   90.00
_cell.angle_gamma   90.00
#
_symmetry.space_group_name_H-M   'P 1'
#
loop_
_entity.id
_entity.type
_entity.pdbx_description
1 polymer ?
#
loop_
_entity_poly.entity_id
_entity_poly.type
_entity_poly.pdbx_seq_one_letter_code
_entity_poly.pdbx_strand_id
1 'polypeptide(L)'
;MIWFEGLVPHLKALHLSFVAVWIAGLIALPRMLARHDRTIVQAEFAQIRRATHFGYVWIITPVAVLAIVTGSTLIFIREVFTVWIFGKLILVTGLVGMHAWVGHTIVAVAETEGEHEPPEPLVPTIFIFGLVVGVLFLVLAKPELGEMPMPSWLLQPFGRQLPFDTPKP
;
A
#
# COMPACT_ATOMS: atom_id res chain seq x y z
N MET A 1 29.34 -4.32 13.22
CA MET A 1 28.04 -3.63 13.39
C MET A 1 27.93 -2.28 12.64
N ILE A 2 29.02 -1.71 12.10
CA ILE A 2 29.05 -0.38 11.42
C ILE A 2 28.28 -0.35 10.07
N TRP A 3 28.18 -1.51 9.39
CA TRP A 3 27.50 -1.59 8.08
C TRP A 3 25.99 -1.41 8.13
N PHE A 4 25.32 -1.83 9.21
CA PHE A 4 23.86 -1.73 9.32
C PHE A 4 23.40 -0.29 9.49
N GLU A 5 24.17 0.54 10.21
CA GLU A 5 23.83 1.95 10.44
C GLU A 5 23.84 2.75 9.14
N GLY A 6 24.77 2.46 8.22
CA GLY A 6 24.81 3.06 6.88
C GLY A 6 23.66 2.61 5.97
N LEU A 7 23.17 1.38 6.10
CA LEU A 7 22.11 0.81 5.26
C LEU A 7 20.71 1.36 5.58
N VAL A 8 20.43 1.66 6.84
CA VAL A 8 19.12 2.13 7.30
C VAL A 8 18.58 3.37 6.54
N PRO A 9 19.35 4.46 6.34
CA PRO A 9 18.87 5.61 5.57
C PRO A 9 18.57 5.26 4.10
N HIS A 10 19.39 4.41 3.47
CA HIS A 10 19.15 3.97 2.10
C HIS A 10 17.88 3.12 1.98
N LEU A 11 17.66 2.19 2.90
CA LEU A 11 16.44 1.40 2.95
C LEU A 11 15.20 2.27 3.19
N LYS A 12 15.29 3.30 4.05
CA LYS A 12 14.21 4.27 4.24
C LYS A 12 13.89 5.04 2.95
N ALA A 13 14.93 5.51 2.27
CA ALA A 13 14.78 6.22 1.00
C ALA A 13 14.12 5.31 -0.05
N LEU A 14 14.61 4.08 -0.19
CA LEU A 14 14.08 3.08 -1.11
C LEU A 14 12.61 2.76 -0.80
N HIS A 15 12.27 2.53 0.46
CA HIS A 15 10.90 2.31 0.90
C HIS A 15 9.99 3.49 0.53
N LEU A 16 10.44 4.72 0.80
CA LEU A 16 9.66 5.93 0.48
C LEU A 16 9.48 6.09 -1.03
N SER A 17 10.51 5.78 -1.85
CA SER A 17 10.41 5.78 -3.30
C SER A 17 9.36 4.79 -3.80
N PHE A 18 9.34 3.56 -3.27
CA PHE A 18 8.32 2.57 -3.64
C PHE A 18 6.92 3.02 -3.22
N VAL A 19 6.77 3.55 -2.01
CA VAL A 19 5.49 4.10 -1.54
C VAL A 19 5.01 5.24 -2.45
N ALA A 20 5.89 6.16 -2.84
CA ALA A 20 5.55 7.27 -3.73
C ALA A 20 5.07 6.78 -5.11
N VAL A 21 5.79 5.84 -5.72
CA VAL A 21 5.39 5.25 -7.02
C VAL A 21 4.09 4.47 -6.89
N TRP A 22 3.89 3.73 -5.80
CA TRP A 22 2.66 2.99 -5.53
C TRP A 22 1.45 3.93 -5.44
N ILE A 23 1.54 4.99 -4.63
CA ILE A 23 0.47 5.98 -4.47
C ILE A 23 0.18 6.69 -5.80
N ALA A 24 1.22 7.10 -6.53
CA ALA A 24 1.07 7.73 -7.83
C ALA A 24 0.32 6.82 -8.80
N GLY A 25 0.66 5.53 -8.85
CA GLY A 25 -0.05 4.53 -9.66
C GLY A 25 -1.51 4.37 -9.27
N LEU A 26 -1.81 4.25 -7.98
CA LEU A 26 -3.19 4.10 -7.50
C LEU A 26 -4.09 5.30 -7.83
N ILE A 27 -3.53 6.50 -7.93
CA ILE A 27 -4.29 7.71 -8.29
C ILE A 27 -4.36 7.89 -9.81
N ALA A 28 -3.25 7.65 -10.52
CA ALA A 28 -3.14 7.94 -11.95
C ALA A 28 -3.94 6.96 -12.81
N LEU A 29 -3.86 5.66 -12.53
CA LEU A 29 -4.48 4.61 -13.33
C LEU A 29 -6.02 4.73 -13.42
N PRO A 30 -6.78 4.83 -12.32
CA PRO A 30 -8.23 5.00 -12.41
C PRO A 30 -8.61 6.34 -13.05
N ARG A 31 -7.81 7.40 -12.90
CA ARG A 31 -8.05 8.68 -13.60
C ARG A 31 -7.85 8.57 -15.10
N MET A 32 -6.85 7.82 -15.55
CA MET A 32 -6.63 7.54 -16.98
C MET A 32 -7.83 6.78 -17.55
N LEU A 33 -8.35 5.81 -16.80
CA LEU A 33 -9.51 5.02 -17.22
C LEU A 33 -10.81 5.85 -17.23
N ALA A 34 -10.98 6.75 -16.25
CA ALA A 34 -12.14 7.61 -16.12
C ALA A 34 -12.19 8.78 -17.10
N ARG A 35 -11.09 9.10 -17.80
CA ARG A 35 -11.11 10.04 -18.93
C ARG A 35 -11.69 9.34 -20.16
N HIS A 36 -12.97 8.99 -20.07
CA HIS A 36 -13.76 8.49 -21.19
C HIS A 36 -14.45 9.68 -21.86
N ASP A 37 -13.91 10.13 -22.99
CA ASP A 37 -14.66 11.01 -23.88
C ASP A 37 -15.42 10.10 -24.85
N ARG A 38 -16.77 10.16 -24.83
CA ARG A 38 -17.62 9.31 -25.69
C ARG A 38 -17.38 9.57 -27.19
N THR A 39 -16.62 10.61 -27.53
CA THR A 39 -16.18 10.97 -28.87
C THR A 39 -14.89 10.28 -29.32
N ILE A 40 -14.17 9.62 -28.40
CA ILE A 40 -12.93 8.89 -28.68
C ILE A 40 -13.24 7.60 -29.45
N VAL A 41 -12.51 7.36 -30.53
CA VAL A 41 -12.60 6.15 -31.34
C VAL A 41 -12.32 4.93 -30.47
N GLN A 42 -13.17 3.90 -30.51
CA GLN A 42 -13.05 2.67 -29.70
C GLN A 42 -11.64 2.05 -29.67
N ALA A 43 -10.86 2.23 -30.74
CA ALA A 43 -9.46 1.79 -30.84
C ALA A 43 -8.51 2.51 -29.85
N GLU A 44 -8.67 3.81 -29.62
CA GLU A 44 -7.88 4.58 -28.64
C GLU A 44 -8.24 4.17 -27.20
N PHE A 45 -9.52 3.93 -26.93
CA PHE A 45 -9.96 3.45 -25.62
C PHE A 45 -9.37 2.06 -25.30
N ALA A 46 -9.34 1.14 -26.28
CA ALA A 46 -8.70 -0.16 -26.11
C ALA A 46 -7.19 -0.04 -25.83
N GLN A 47 -6.51 0.97 -26.38
CA GLN A 47 -5.09 1.24 -26.10
C GLN A 47 -4.90 1.74 -24.66
N ILE A 48 -5.71 2.69 -24.20
CA ILE A 48 -5.67 3.20 -22.82
C ILE A 48 -5.92 2.06 -21.83
N ARG A 49 -6.91 1.19 -22.10
CA ARG A 49 -7.24 0.03 -21.26
C ARG A 49 -6.08 -0.94 -21.12
N ARG A 50 -5.43 -1.29 -22.25
CA ARG A 50 -4.23 -2.15 -22.25
C ARG A 50 -3.06 -1.51 -21.50
N ALA A 51 -2.82 -0.21 -21.70
CA ALA A 51 -1.76 0.51 -21.00
C ALA A 51 -1.99 0.55 -19.49
N THR A 52 -3.23 0.80 -19.05
CA THR A 52 -3.62 0.81 -17.63
C THR A 52 -3.45 -0.57 -16.99
N HIS A 53 -3.92 -1.64 -17.65
CA HIS A 53 -3.76 -3.01 -17.15
C HIS A 53 -2.28 -3.41 -17.06
N PHE A 54 -1.50 -3.12 -18.10
CA PHE A 54 -0.07 -3.41 -18.11
C PHE A 54 0.66 -2.65 -17.00
N GLY A 55 0.43 -1.33 -16.88
CA GLY A 55 1.03 -0.52 -15.83
C GLY A 55 0.66 -1.00 -14.42
N TYR A 56 -0.59 -1.38 -14.21
CA TYR A 56 -1.03 -1.92 -12.92
C TYR A 56 -0.28 -3.21 -12.56
N VAL A 57 -0.35 -4.22 -13.42
CA VAL A 57 0.20 -5.56 -13.14
C VAL A 57 1.72 -5.56 -13.11
N TRP A 58 2.37 -4.93 -14.08
CA TRP A 58 3.82 -5.03 -14.28
C TRP A 58 4.63 -3.97 -13.54
N ILE A 59 4.01 -2.87 -13.09
CA ILE A 59 4.71 -1.77 -12.42
C ILE A 59 4.14 -1.55 -11.03
N ILE A 60 2.86 -1.26 -10.90
CA ILE A 60 2.29 -0.81 -9.62
C ILE A 60 2.21 -1.95 -8.60
N THR A 61 1.77 -3.15 -9.01
CA THR A 61 1.70 -4.32 -8.13
C THR A 61 3.09 -4.75 -7.58
N PRO A 62 4.15 -4.93 -8.39
CA PRO A 62 5.46 -5.27 -7.83
C PRO A 62 6.03 -4.15 -6.95
N VAL A 63 5.80 -2.88 -7.31
CA VAL A 63 6.20 -1.75 -6.46
C VAL A 63 5.47 -1.76 -5.11
N ALA A 64 4.17 -2.10 -5.09
CA ALA A 64 3.41 -2.24 -3.86
C ALA A 64 4.00 -3.33 -2.95
N VAL A 65 4.35 -4.49 -3.53
CA VAL A 65 4.99 -5.59 -2.81
C VAL A 65 6.35 -5.13 -2.24
N LEU A 66 7.17 -4.46 -3.04
CA LEU A 66 8.47 -3.93 -2.61
C LEU A 66 8.31 -2.89 -1.49
N ALA A 67 7.30 -2.03 -1.55
CA ALA A 67 6.99 -1.08 -0.49
C ALA A 67 6.65 -1.80 0.83
N ILE A 68 5.83 -2.85 0.79
CA ILE A 68 5.46 -3.63 1.98
C ILE A 68 6.68 -4.36 2.53
N VAL A 69 7.43 -5.09 1.71
CA VAL A 69 8.61 -5.86 2.14
C VAL A 69 9.66 -4.95 2.77
N THR A 70 10.02 -3.84 2.11
CA THR A 70 11.00 -2.89 2.66
C THR A 70 10.50 -2.23 3.95
N GLY A 71 9.20 -1.94 4.05
CA GLY A 71 8.58 -1.40 5.25
C GLY A 71 8.62 -2.38 6.42
N SER A 72 8.27 -3.64 6.18
CA SER A 72 8.33 -4.72 7.16
C SER A 72 9.76 -4.96 7.64
N THR A 73 10.74 -5.03 6.73
CA THR A 73 12.16 -5.16 7.08
C THR A 73 12.62 -4.04 8.02
N LEU A 74 12.15 -2.81 7.81
CA LEU A 74 12.47 -1.67 8.68
C LEU A 74 11.92 -1.81 10.11
N ILE A 75 10.78 -2.47 10.27
CA ILE A 75 10.19 -2.75 11.59
C ILE A 75 11.07 -3.72 12.36
N PHE A 76 11.49 -4.81 11.72
CA PHE A 76 12.34 -5.82 12.35
C PHE A 76 13.73 -5.28 12.69
N ILE A 77 14.37 -4.51 11.79
CA ILE A 77 15.70 -3.93 12.03
C ILE A 77 15.71 -2.97 13.23
N ARG A 78 14.60 -2.26 13.49
CA ARG A 78 14.53 -1.30 14.60
C ARG A 78 13.88 -1.87 15.86
N GLU A 79 13.42 -3.12 15.84
CA GLU A 79 12.71 -3.78 16.94
C GLU A 79 11.55 -2.93 17.54
N VAL A 80 10.89 -2.11 16.72
CA VAL A 80 9.81 -1.21 17.17
C VAL A 80 8.48 -1.93 17.10
N PHE A 81 8.14 -2.65 18.16
CA PHE A 81 6.88 -3.37 18.33
C PHE A 81 5.92 -2.66 19.29
N THR A 82 5.81 -1.34 19.17
CA THR A 82 4.91 -0.53 19.99
C THR A 82 3.53 -0.38 19.35
N VAL A 83 2.51 0.01 20.12
CA VAL A 83 1.13 0.25 19.64
C VAL A 83 1.09 1.11 18.36
N TRP A 84 2.00 2.07 18.28
CA TRP A 84 2.18 2.95 17.12
C TRP A 84 2.36 2.20 15.78
N ILE A 85 3.09 1.07 15.76
CA ILE A 85 3.31 0.35 14.50
C ILE A 85 2.03 -0.31 14.00
N PHE A 86 1.16 -0.77 14.90
CA PHE A 86 -0.12 -1.36 14.54
C PHE A 86 -1.03 -0.32 13.87
N GLY A 87 -1.05 0.92 14.37
CA GLY A 87 -1.76 2.02 13.73
C GLY A 87 -1.28 2.25 12.29
N LYS A 88 0.04 2.25 12.06
CA LYS A 88 0.61 2.34 10.71
C LYS A 88 0.18 1.17 9.83
N LEU A 89 0.20 -0.06 10.36
CA LEU A 89 -0.17 -1.27 9.60
C LEU A 89 -1.64 -1.30 9.22
N ILE A 90 -2.55 -0.79 10.06
CA ILE A 90 -3.97 -0.65 9.71
C ILE A 90 -4.14 0.27 8.49
N LEU A 91 -3.48 1.43 8.48
CA LEU A 91 -3.56 2.35 7.35
C LEU A 91 -2.94 1.76 6.08
N VAL A 92 -1.80 1.07 6.19
CA VAL A 92 -1.19 0.36 5.06
C VAL A 92 -2.11 -0.75 4.54
N THR A 93 -2.80 -1.46 5.43
CA THR A 93 -3.80 -2.47 5.05
C THR A 93 -4.96 -1.84 4.27
N GLY A 94 -5.43 -0.67 4.69
CA GLY A 94 -6.40 0.13 3.93
C GLY A 94 -5.89 0.47 2.52
N LEU A 95 -4.61 0.84 2.40
CA LEU A 95 -3.98 1.14 1.11
C LEU A 95 -3.88 -0.12 0.21
N VAL A 96 -3.60 -1.28 0.79
CA VAL A 96 -3.64 -2.57 0.09
C VAL A 96 -5.06 -2.91 -0.37
N GLY A 97 -6.07 -2.70 0.47
CA GLY A 97 -7.47 -2.88 0.08
C GLY A 97 -7.85 -1.98 -1.10
N MET A 98 -7.37 -0.74 -1.07
CA MET A 98 -7.56 0.19 -2.18
C MET A 98 -6.82 -0.23 -3.45
N HIS A 99 -5.62 -0.80 -3.32
CA HIS A 99 -4.91 -1.39 -4.45
C HIS A 99 -5.70 -2.53 -5.10
N ALA A 100 -6.26 -3.44 -4.29
CA ALA A 100 -7.11 -4.52 -4.78
C ALA A 100 -8.38 -3.99 -5.48
N TRP A 101 -9.02 -2.96 -4.92
CA TRP A 101 -10.19 -2.32 -5.54
C TRP A 101 -9.85 -1.68 -6.90
N VAL A 102 -8.69 -1.03 -7.04
CA VAL A 102 -8.24 -0.48 -8.33
C VAL A 102 -8.03 -1.62 -9.33
N GLY A 103 -7.40 -2.72 -8.92
CA GLY A 103 -7.22 -3.90 -9.77
C GLY A 103 -8.55 -4.49 -10.24
N HIS A 104 -9.50 -4.64 -9.32
CA HIS A 104 -10.86 -5.09 -9.64
C HIS A 104 -11.54 -4.17 -10.66
N THR A 105 -11.46 -2.85 -10.47
CA THR A 105 -12.03 -1.87 -11.42
C THR A 105 -11.38 -1.98 -12.79
N ILE A 106 -10.06 -2.15 -12.87
CA ILE A 106 -9.34 -2.32 -14.14
C ILE A 106 -9.79 -3.59 -14.87
N VAL A 107 -9.96 -4.70 -14.14
CA VAL A 107 -10.43 -5.98 -14.70
C VAL A 107 -11.90 -5.87 -15.15
N ALA A 108 -12.77 -5.31 -14.32
CA ALA A 108 -14.19 -5.15 -14.65
C ALA A 108 -14.38 -4.35 -15.96
N VAL A 109 -13.66 -3.24 -16.11
CA VAL A 109 -13.69 -2.43 -17.34
C VAL A 109 -13.02 -3.15 -18.53
N ALA A 110 -12.11 -4.11 -18.29
CA ALA A 110 -11.52 -4.94 -19.35
C ALA A 110 -12.48 -5.99 -19.90
N GLU A 111 -13.35 -6.54 -19.07
CA GLU A 111 -14.30 -7.60 -19.45
C GLU A 111 -15.60 -7.08 -20.08
N THR A 112 -16.00 -5.84 -19.80
CA THR A 112 -17.23 -5.23 -20.36
C THR A 112 -16.89 -4.14 -21.37
N GLU A 113 -16.74 -4.53 -22.65
CA GLU A 113 -16.56 -3.57 -23.75
C GLU A 113 -17.82 -2.71 -23.93
N GLY A 114 -17.77 -1.46 -23.45
CA GLY A 114 -18.72 -0.40 -23.82
C GLY A 114 -19.90 -0.13 -22.90
N GLU A 115 -20.15 -0.94 -21.86
CA GLU A 115 -21.28 -0.75 -20.93
C GLU A 115 -20.90 -0.26 -19.53
N HIS A 116 -19.65 -0.44 -19.08
CA HIS A 116 -19.23 0.00 -17.75
C HIS A 116 -18.58 1.38 -17.80
N GLU A 117 -19.31 2.39 -17.32
CA GLU A 117 -18.69 3.67 -16.95
C GLU A 117 -17.82 3.44 -15.70
N PRO A 118 -16.52 3.74 -15.76
CA PRO A 118 -15.66 3.64 -14.59
C PRO A 118 -16.19 4.57 -13.48
N PRO A 119 -16.19 4.12 -12.21
CA PRO A 119 -16.66 4.95 -11.10
C PRO A 119 -15.86 6.24 -11.01
N GLU A 120 -16.51 7.32 -10.56
CA GLU A 120 -15.86 8.63 -10.44
C GLU A 120 -14.55 8.51 -9.65
N PRO A 121 -13.41 8.92 -10.22
CA PRO A 121 -12.09 8.66 -9.61
C PRO A 121 -11.82 9.53 -8.38
N LEU A 122 -12.70 10.49 -8.09
CA LEU A 122 -12.53 11.49 -7.04
C LEU A 122 -12.60 10.87 -5.64
N VAL A 123 -13.65 10.09 -5.35
CA VAL A 123 -13.84 9.45 -4.03
C VAL A 123 -12.68 8.50 -3.70
N PRO A 124 -12.31 7.55 -4.59
CA PRO A 124 -11.08 6.76 -4.50
C PRO A 124 -9.82 7.59 -4.20
N THR A 125 -9.63 8.70 -4.93
CA THR A 125 -8.45 9.56 -4.77
C THR A 125 -8.42 10.19 -3.39
N ILE A 126 -9.52 10.77 -2.92
CA ILE A 126 -9.59 11.42 -1.61
C ILE A 126 -9.32 10.39 -0.50
N PHE A 127 -9.87 9.18 -0.64
CA PHE A 127 -9.64 8.11 0.33
C PHE A 127 -8.16 7.69 0.38
N ILE A 128 -7.53 7.45 -0.78
CA ILE A 128 -6.08 7.17 -0.86
C ILE A 128 -5.28 8.31 -0.21
N PHE A 129 -5.61 9.55 -0.54
CA PHE A 129 -4.92 10.72 -0.02
C PHE A 129 -5.05 10.80 1.51
N GLY A 130 -6.24 10.56 2.05
CA GLY A 130 -6.49 10.50 3.49
C GLY A 130 -5.66 9.41 4.19
N LEU A 131 -5.58 8.21 3.60
CA LEU A 131 -4.72 7.13 4.13
C LEU A 131 -3.25 7.53 4.15
N VAL A 132 -2.75 8.14 3.07
CA VAL A 132 -1.36 8.59 2.94
C VAL A 132 -1.04 9.69 3.97
N VAL A 133 -1.91 10.70 4.08
CA VAL A 133 -1.76 11.76 5.08
C VAL A 133 -1.78 11.17 6.49
N GLY A 134 -2.66 10.20 6.77
CA GLY A 134 -2.68 9.49 8.05
C GLY A 134 -1.36 8.74 8.34
N VAL A 135 -0.80 8.05 7.34
CA VAL A 135 0.49 7.36 7.49
C VAL A 135 1.62 8.36 7.74
N LEU A 136 1.68 9.44 6.98
CA LEU A 136 2.69 10.49 7.14
C LEU A 136 2.57 11.16 8.51
N PHE A 137 1.34 11.45 8.95
CA PHE A 137 1.06 11.99 10.28
C PHE A 137 1.56 11.04 11.37
N LEU A 138 1.23 9.74 11.31
CA LEU A 138 1.75 8.78 12.28
C LEU A 138 3.28 8.72 12.27
N VAL A 139 3.91 8.77 11.09
CA VAL A 139 5.37 8.71 10.96
C VAL A 139 6.06 9.96 11.49
N LEU A 140 5.51 11.15 11.25
CA LEU A 140 6.10 12.43 11.63
C LEU A 140 5.79 12.80 13.08
N ALA A 141 4.52 12.70 13.47
CA ALA A 141 4.08 13.10 14.80
C ALA A 141 4.46 12.09 15.88
N LYS A 142 4.76 10.83 15.49
CA LYS A 142 5.03 9.71 16.41
C LYS A 142 4.20 9.81 17.70
N PRO A 143 2.86 9.84 17.59
CA PRO A 143 2.03 9.99 18.77
C PRO A 143 2.34 8.85 19.74
N GLU A 144 2.46 9.18 21.03
CA GLU A 144 2.61 8.20 22.10
C GLU A 144 1.29 7.46 22.30
N LEU A 145 0.94 6.60 21.35
CA LEU A 145 -0.25 5.74 21.39
C LEU A 145 -0.15 4.67 22.48
N GLY A 146 0.94 4.63 23.25
CA GLY A 146 1.11 3.77 24.42
C GLY A 146 0.19 4.13 25.58
N GLU A 147 -0.30 5.37 25.65
CA GLU A 147 -1.28 5.80 26.67
C GLU A 147 -2.72 5.40 26.31
N MET A 148 -2.96 4.96 25.07
CA MET A 148 -4.28 4.51 24.64
C MET A 148 -4.57 3.13 25.27
N PRO A 149 -5.76 2.91 25.87
CA PRO A 149 -6.08 1.63 26.51
C PRO A 149 -6.21 0.53 25.45
N MET A 150 -5.09 -0.13 25.16
CA MET A 150 -5.07 -1.28 24.27
C MET A 150 -5.53 -2.53 25.03
N PRO A 151 -6.28 -3.43 24.38
CA PRO A 151 -6.69 -4.66 25.02
C PRO A 151 -5.47 -5.51 25.40
N SER A 152 -5.54 -6.15 26.58
CA SER A 152 -4.43 -6.89 27.19
C SER A 152 -3.86 -8.02 26.32
N TRP A 153 -4.71 -8.65 25.49
CA TRP A 153 -4.30 -9.70 24.56
C TRP A 153 -3.39 -9.21 23.43
N LEU A 154 -3.38 -7.91 23.12
CA LEU A 154 -2.52 -7.34 22.08
C LEU A 154 -1.12 -7.01 22.63
N LEU A 155 -1.02 -6.76 23.94
CA LEU A 155 0.23 -6.40 24.62
C LEU A 155 1.00 -7.63 25.12
N GLN A 156 0.35 -8.78 25.22
CA GLN A 156 0.98 -10.01 25.69
C GLN A 156 1.36 -10.91 24.49
N PRO A 157 2.62 -11.40 24.41
CA PRO A 157 2.95 -12.45 23.46
C PRO A 157 2.14 -13.69 23.79
N PHE A 158 1.55 -14.33 22.77
CA PHE A 158 0.55 -15.40 22.93
C PHE A 158 1.03 -16.71 23.59
N GLY A 159 2.26 -16.77 24.13
CA GLY A 159 2.78 -17.91 24.92
C GLY A 159 2.77 -19.28 24.23
N ARG A 160 2.36 -19.36 22.96
CA ARG A 160 2.33 -20.59 22.19
C ARG A 160 3.75 -20.94 21.76
N GLN A 161 4.18 -22.15 22.12
CA GLN A 161 5.38 -22.75 21.55
C GLN A 161 5.20 -22.82 20.04
N LEU A 162 6.11 -22.18 19.32
CA LEU A 162 6.18 -22.36 17.88
C LEU A 162 6.67 -23.79 17.64
N PRO A 163 6.18 -24.49 16.59
CA PRO A 163 6.60 -25.87 16.28
C PRO A 163 8.09 -26.01 15.90
N PHE A 164 8.89 -24.97 16.11
CA PHE A 164 10.32 -24.87 15.80
C PHE A 164 11.18 -24.62 17.04
N ASP A 165 10.69 -24.91 18.26
CA ASP A 165 11.50 -24.81 19.48
C ASP A 165 12.75 -25.68 19.33
N THR A 166 13.92 -25.03 19.37
CA THR A 166 15.21 -25.72 19.37
C THR A 166 15.40 -26.44 20.71
N PRO A 167 15.95 -27.67 20.72
CA PRO A 167 16.21 -28.38 21.97
C PRO A 167 17.04 -27.50 22.90
N LYS A 168 16.55 -27.31 24.14
CA LYS A 168 17.31 -26.60 25.17
C LYS A 168 18.61 -27.38 25.44
N PRO A 169 19.78 -26.70 25.49
CA PRO A 169 21.03 -27.34 25.86
C PRO A 169 21.03 -27.83 27.31
#